data_AF-A0A9E3DE23-F1
#
_entry.id   AF-A0A9E3DE23-F1
#
_cell.length_a   1.000
_cell.length_b   1.000
_cell.length_c   1.000
_cell.angle_alpha   90.00
_cell.angle_beta   90.00
_cell.angle_gamma   90.00
#
_symmetry.space_group_name_H-M   'P 1'
#
loop_
_entity.id
_entity.type
_entity.pdbx_description
1 polymer ?
#
loop_
_entity_poly.entity_id
_entity_poly.type
_entity_poly.pdbx_seq_one_letter_code
_entity_poly.pdbx_strand_id
1 'polypeptide(L)'
;AIVNAGGTISHDWPLEQALETGDRATGVKVLSELYAEMKAAPIHVDLAALWQRLGVAQQGSTVVFHDDAPLAAVRRSIMRKPTS
;
A
#
# COMPACT_ATOMS: atom_id res chain seq x y z
N ALA A 1 10.01 -13.79 9.20
CA ALA A 1 9.67 -15.07 8.55
C ALA A 1 10.27 -15.20 7.15
N ILE A 2 9.95 -14.32 6.20
CA ILE A 2 10.47 -14.38 4.82
C ILE A 2 12.00 -14.23 4.78
N VAL A 3 12.57 -13.21 5.43
CA VAL A 3 14.03 -13.03 5.55
C VAL A 3 14.69 -14.23 6.24
N ASN A 4 14.09 -14.74 7.32
CA ASN A 4 14.58 -15.93 8.03
C ASN A 4 14.54 -17.20 7.19
N ALA A 5 13.65 -17.27 6.19
CA ALA A 5 13.56 -18.36 5.23
C ALA A 5 14.55 -18.20 4.06
N GLY A 6 15.35 -17.13 4.02
CA GLY A 6 16.33 -16.86 2.98
C GLY A 6 15.82 -15.95 1.85
N GLY A 7 14.58 -15.43 1.96
CA GLY A 7 14.03 -14.46 1.02
C GLY A 7 14.70 -13.10 1.21
N THR A 8 15.70 -12.81 0.39
CA THR A 8 16.43 -11.54 0.38
C THR A 8 16.52 -11.03 -1.06
N ILE A 9 16.71 -9.72 -1.26
CA ILE A 9 16.77 -9.10 -2.60
C ILE A 9 17.92 -9.64 -3.47
N SER A 10 18.91 -10.30 -2.86
CA SER A 10 20.07 -10.91 -3.53
C SER A 10 19.81 -12.34 -4.02
N HIS A 11 18.65 -12.91 -3.71
CA HIS A 11 18.24 -14.24 -4.15
C HIS A 11 16.91 -14.15 -4.90
N ASP A 12 16.88 -14.73 -6.10
CA ASP A 12 15.66 -14.76 -6.90
C ASP A 12 14.66 -15.72 -6.25
N TRP A 13 13.57 -15.18 -5.73
CA TRP A 13 12.47 -15.93 -5.13
C TRP A 13 11.23 -15.75 -5.99
N PRO A 14 10.57 -16.85 -6.42
CA PRO A 14 9.24 -16.77 -6.98
C PRO A 14 8.31 -15.99 -6.02
N LEU A 15 7.53 -15.06 -6.57
CA LEU A 15 6.66 -14.20 -5.78
C LEU A 15 5.68 -15.01 -4.93
N GLU A 16 5.13 -16.07 -5.51
CA GLU A 16 4.22 -17.01 -4.83
C GLU A 16 4.87 -17.63 -3.59
N GLN A 17 6.15 -17.99 -3.64
CA GLN A 17 6.88 -18.56 -2.51
C GLN A 17 7.04 -17.55 -1.36
N ALA A 18 7.26 -16.27 -1.67
CA ALA A 18 7.36 -15.21 -0.68
C ALA A 18 6.01 -14.96 0.00
N LEU A 19 4.91 -14.91 -0.78
CA LEU A 19 3.55 -14.70 -0.27
C LEU A 19 3.09 -15.86 0.62
N GLU A 20 3.30 -17.10 0.20
CA GLU A 20 2.96 -18.29 1.00
C GLU A 20 3.75 -18.35 2.31
N THR A 21 5.02 -17.93 2.28
CA THR A 21 5.86 -17.86 3.49
C THR A 21 5.34 -16.81 4.47
N GLY A 22 4.86 -15.67 3.94
CA GLY A 22 4.19 -14.64 4.73
C GLY A 22 2.88 -15.15 5.35
N ASP A 23 2.02 -15.77 4.55
CA ASP A 23 0.73 -16.30 4.99
C ASP A 23 0.88 -17.39 6.05
N ARG A 24 1.86 -18.29 5.90
CA ARG A 24 2.15 -19.30 6.92
C ARG A 24 2.60 -18.67 8.24
N ALA A 25 3.33 -17.56 8.18
CA ALA A 25 3.83 -16.88 9.38
C ALA A 25 2.73 -16.10 10.12
N THR A 26 1.73 -15.60 9.41
CA THR A 26 0.57 -14.89 9.99
C THR A 26 -0.58 -15.84 10.33
N GLY A 27 -0.55 -17.07 9.81
CA GLY A 27 -1.59 -18.09 10.02
C GLY A 27 -2.85 -17.86 9.18
N VAL A 28 -2.82 -16.91 8.25
CA VAL A 28 -3.94 -16.52 7.38
C VAL A 28 -3.48 -16.39 5.94
N LYS A 29 -4.35 -16.64 4.96
CA LYS A 29 -4.00 -16.67 3.52
C LYS A 29 -4.14 -15.34 2.77
N VAL A 30 -4.10 -14.22 3.50
CA VAL A 30 -4.45 -12.90 2.99
C VAL A 30 -3.55 -12.46 1.82
N LEU A 31 -2.25 -12.76 1.86
CA LEU A 31 -1.30 -12.28 0.85
C LEU A 31 -1.48 -13.01 -0.48
N SER A 32 -1.62 -14.34 -0.46
CA SER A 32 -1.80 -15.14 -1.68
C SER A 32 -3.17 -14.92 -2.31
N GLU A 33 -4.22 -14.79 -1.49
CA GLU A 33 -5.59 -14.52 -1.94
C GLU A 33 -5.70 -13.14 -2.60
N LEU A 34 -5.19 -12.10 -1.93
CA LEU A 34 -5.20 -10.74 -2.49
C LEU A 34 -4.40 -10.65 -3.79
N TYR A 35 -3.24 -11.33 -3.87
CA TYR A 35 -2.46 -11.38 -5.11
C TYR A 35 -3.23 -12.06 -6.24
N ALA A 36 -3.91 -13.18 -5.97
CA ALA A 36 -4.70 -13.88 -6.98
C ALA A 36 -5.85 -13.01 -7.52
N GLU A 37 -6.51 -12.25 -6.66
CA GLU A 37 -7.58 -11.32 -7.04
C GLU A 37 -7.07 -10.14 -7.85
N MET A 38 -5.92 -9.57 -7.46
CA MET A 38 -5.45 -8.30 -8.02
C MET A 38 -4.54 -8.46 -9.25
N LYS A 39 -3.77 -9.56 -9.37
CA LYS A 39 -2.68 -9.68 -10.36
C LYS A 39 -3.09 -9.47 -11.82
N ALA A 40 -4.35 -9.79 -12.14
CA ALA A 40 -4.89 -9.69 -13.50
C ALA A 40 -6.13 -8.78 -13.56
N ALA A 41 -6.41 -8.04 -12.49
CA ALA A 41 -7.57 -7.15 -12.39
C ALA A 41 -7.12 -5.69 -12.45
N PRO A 42 -7.02 -5.09 -13.66
CA PRO A 42 -6.73 -3.67 -13.78
C PRO A 42 -7.91 -2.87 -13.22
N ILE A 43 -7.70 -2.23 -12.07
CA ILE A 43 -8.67 -1.31 -11.48
C ILE A 43 -8.33 0.09 -11.97
N HIS A 44 -9.28 0.75 -12.62
CA HIS A 44 -9.15 2.17 -12.92
C HIS A 44 -9.33 2.97 -11.62
N VAL A 45 -8.28 3.64 -11.19
CA VAL A 45 -8.33 4.55 -10.04
C VAL A 45 -8.46 5.97 -10.58
N ASP A 46 -9.57 6.64 -10.26
CA ASP A 46 -9.71 8.08 -10.47
C ASP A 46 -8.82 8.81 -9.46
N LEU A 47 -7.58 9.07 -9.87
CA LEU A 47 -6.60 9.76 -9.05
C LEU A 47 -7.04 11.19 -8.73
N ALA A 48 -7.73 11.87 -9.65
CA ALA A 48 -8.20 13.23 -9.42
C ALA A 48 -9.23 13.27 -8.29
N ALA A 49 -10.22 12.38 -8.33
CA ALA A 49 -11.22 12.26 -7.27
C ALA A 49 -10.58 11.81 -5.94
N LEU A 50 -9.59 10.92 -5.98
CA LEU A 50 -8.87 10.49 -4.78
C LEU A 50 -8.11 11.66 -4.13
N TRP A 51 -7.40 12.46 -4.91
CA TRP A 51 -6.68 13.63 -4.41
C TRP A 51 -7.62 14.65 -3.78
N GLN A 52 -8.77 14.91 -4.41
CA GLN A 52 -9.80 15.79 -3.84
C GLN A 52 -10.33 15.27 -2.50
N ARG A 53 -10.63 13.96 -2.39
CA ARG A 53 -11.10 13.36 -1.13
C ARG A 53 -10.06 13.40 -0.02
N LEU A 54 -8.77 13.30 -0.38
CA LEU A 54 -7.64 13.49 0.54
C LEU A 54 -7.38 14.96 0.87
N GLY A 55 -8.07 15.90 0.20
CA GLY A 55 -7.87 17.33 0.35
C GLY A 55 -6.52 17.80 -0.20
N VAL A 56 -6.04 17.20 -1.29
CA VAL A 56 -4.78 17.57 -1.95
C VAL A 56 -5.11 18.36 -3.21
N ALA A 57 -4.61 19.59 -3.28
CA ALA A 57 -4.75 20.45 -4.46
C ALA A 57 -3.38 21.00 -4.86
N GLN A 58 -3.14 21.11 -6.16
CA GLN A 58 -1.96 21.78 -6.70
C GLN A 58 -2.27 23.26 -6.93
N GLN A 59 -1.41 24.14 -6.42
CA GLN A 59 -1.48 25.58 -6.65
C GLN A 59 -0.15 26.04 -7.28
N GLY A 60 -0.08 25.96 -8.61
CA GLY A 60 1.18 26.22 -9.32
C GLY A 60 2.25 25.19 -8.95
N SER A 61 3.35 25.65 -8.34
CA SER A 61 4.45 24.79 -7.89
C SER A 61 4.30 24.29 -6.46
N THR A 62 3.22 24.66 -5.75
CA THR A 62 2.98 24.24 -4.37
C THR A 62 1.80 23.27 -4.28
N VAL A 63 1.78 22.50 -3.19
CA VAL A 63 0.66 21.62 -2.83
C VAL A 63 -0.02 22.21 -1.61
N VAL A 64 -1.34 22.35 -1.67
CA VAL A 64 -2.19 22.83 -0.59
C VAL A 64 -2.99 21.66 -0.03
N PHE A 65 -3.16 21.68 1.29
CA PHE A 65 -3.91 20.68 2.02
C PHE A 65 -5.19 21.27 2.63
N HIS A 66 -6.33 20.73 2.23
CA HIS A 66 -7.65 21.02 2.78
C HIS A 66 -7.92 20.01 3.92
N ASP A 67 -8.07 20.52 5.15
CA ASP A 67 -8.26 19.71 6.35
C ASP A 67 -9.72 19.35 6.64
N ASP A 68 -10.64 20.00 5.94
CA ASP A 68 -12.08 19.73 5.89
C ASP A 68 -12.45 18.59 4.92
N ALA A 69 -11.49 18.11 4.10
CA ALA A 69 -11.74 17.05 3.15
C ALA A 69 -12.07 15.71 3.83
N PRO A 70 -12.95 14.87 3.24
CA PRO A 70 -13.45 13.65 3.89
C PRO A 70 -12.38 12.67 4.38
N LEU A 71 -11.22 12.60 3.70
CA LEU A 71 -10.11 11.70 4.04
C LEU A 71 -8.88 12.45 4.58
N ALA A 72 -9.01 13.70 5.01
CA ALA A 72 -7.88 14.48 5.56
C ALA A 72 -7.21 13.79 6.76
N ALA A 73 -7.97 13.11 7.61
CA ALA A 73 -7.42 12.33 8.74
C ALA A 73 -6.54 11.16 8.28
N VAL A 74 -6.92 10.49 7.18
CA VAL A 74 -6.13 9.40 6.57
C VAL A 74 -4.83 9.97 6.01
N ARG A 75 -4.89 11.07 5.23
CA ARG A 75 -3.70 11.77 4.71
C ARG A 75 -2.71 12.09 5.83
N ARG A 76 -3.18 12.68 6.93
CA ARG A 76 -2.34 13.02 8.10
C ARG A 76 -1.72 11.79 8.75
N SER A 77 -2.44 10.68 8.81
CA SER A 77 -1.93 9.44 9.41
C SER A 77 -0.80 8.84 8.59
N ILE A 78 -0.90 8.87 7.26
CA ILE A 78 0.16 8.40 6.34
C ILE A 78 1.42 9.28 6.45
N MET A 79 1.25 10.60 6.58
CA MET A 79 2.36 11.55 6.68
C MET A 79 3.02 11.58 8.07
N ARG A 80 2.44 10.91 9.06
CA ARG A 80 2.98 10.91 10.42
C ARG A 80 4.25 10.07 10.45
N LYS A 81 5.33 10.62 11.02
CA LYS A 81 6.54 9.82 11.29
C LYS A 81 6.19 8.67 12.25
N PRO A 82 6.75 7.46 12.04
CA PRO A 82 6.66 6.39 13.02
C PRO A 82 7.21 6.90 14.36
N THR A 83 6.44 6.73 15.43
CA THR A 83 6.92 7.00 16.79
C THR A 83 7.85 5.85 17.15
N SER A 84 9.14 6.15 17.34
CA SER A 84 10.16 5.19 17.76
C SER A 84 10.03 4.85 19.24
#